data_AF-A0A1K1MPG5-F1
#
_entry.id   AF-A0A1K1MPG5-F1
#
_cell.length_a   1.000
_cell.length_b   1.000
_cell.length_c   1.000
_cell.angle_alpha   90.00
_cell.angle_beta   90.00
_cell.angle_gamma   90.00
#
_symmetry.space_group_name_H-M   'P 1'
#
loop_
_entity.id
_entity.type
_entity.pdbx_description
1 polymer ?
#
loop_
_entity_poly.entity_id
_entity_poly.type
_entity_poly.pdbx_seq_one_letter_code
_entity_poly.pdbx_strand_id
1 'polypeptide(L)'
;MQKMLNLDYRRDDDIWLTNTQTLRKLIGVLGIALPVLLYVFLWITAEHTVTLESISHYYYTRANPIFIIVVSVLAIFLMVYKGREPIDFYVSFTAGLFAILLLLFPTDNIAITCCDADAAYSVTYIQDSIWRVRFHYIAAAIFLLSLNYMSLFIFTRSNKPKWERTKEKRQRNTIYKFCGILMLSALVVVLLGLLEVIPADIYTTNHLTFWMETVAIECFGISWLVKGETIFTD
;
A
#
# COMPACT_ATOMS: atom_id res chain seq x y z
N MET A 1 -19.97 -12.43 -2.10
CA MET A 1 -19.72 -10.98 -2.07
C MET A 1 -20.54 -10.26 -0.98
N GLN A 2 -21.88 -10.40 -0.93
CA GLN A 2 -22.73 -9.74 0.07
C GLN A 2 -22.34 -10.01 1.54
N LYS A 3 -22.15 -11.28 1.90
CA LYS A 3 -21.72 -11.69 3.25
C LYS A 3 -20.31 -11.20 3.62
N MET A 4 -19.42 -11.10 2.62
CA MET A 4 -18.06 -10.58 2.81
C MET A 4 -18.06 -9.07 3.09
N LEU A 5 -18.91 -8.34 2.38
CA LEU A 5 -19.06 -6.88 2.44
C LEU A 5 -20.03 -6.40 3.53
N ASN A 6 -20.65 -7.32 4.26
CA ASN A 6 -21.63 -7.07 5.32
C ASN A 6 -22.72 -6.06 4.89
N LEU A 7 -23.26 -6.28 3.69
CA LEU A 7 -24.32 -5.45 3.10
C LEU A 7 -25.65 -5.76 3.78
N ASP A 8 -26.22 -4.78 4.50
CA ASP A 8 -27.59 -4.84 5.05
C ASP A 8 -28.52 -4.01 4.17
N TYR A 9 -29.41 -4.69 3.45
CA TYR A 9 -30.38 -4.06 2.54
C TYR A 9 -31.71 -3.71 3.22
N ARG A 10 -31.83 -3.90 4.55
CA ARG A 10 -33.06 -3.58 5.29
C ARG A 10 -33.20 -2.11 5.68
N ARG A 11 -32.12 -1.34 5.56
CA ARG A 11 -32.07 0.11 5.81
C ARG A 11 -31.51 0.78 4.56
N ASP A 12 -32.40 1.32 3.77
CA ASP A 12 -32.16 2.01 2.49
C ASP A 12 -31.60 3.43 2.67
N ASP A 13 -31.82 4.06 3.83
CA ASP A 13 -31.32 5.40 4.14
C ASP A 13 -29.90 5.44 4.73
N ASP A 14 -29.36 4.30 5.18
CA ASP A 14 -28.03 4.23 5.83
C ASP A 14 -26.90 4.10 4.78
N ILE A 15 -25.90 4.97 4.85
CA ILE A 15 -24.69 4.85 4.02
C ILE A 15 -23.95 3.53 4.40
N TRP A 16 -23.81 2.60 3.45
CA TRP A 16 -23.17 1.29 3.66
C TRP A 16 -21.77 1.38 4.29
N LEU A 17 -21.02 2.43 3.97
CA LEU A 17 -19.65 2.64 4.42
C LEU A 17 -19.52 3.12 5.89
N THR A 18 -20.63 3.25 6.63
CA THR A 18 -20.61 3.58 8.06
C THR A 18 -19.98 2.48 8.91
N ASN A 19 -19.88 1.25 8.39
CA ASN A 19 -19.25 0.13 9.08
C ASN A 19 -17.71 0.16 8.93
N THR A 20 -17.01 0.36 10.05
CA THR A 20 -15.53 0.37 10.10
C THR A 20 -14.91 -0.96 9.65
N GLN A 21 -15.60 -2.10 9.79
CA GLN A 21 -15.11 -3.39 9.29
C GLN A 21 -15.10 -3.41 7.75
N THR A 22 -16.16 -2.90 7.12
CA THR A 22 -16.25 -2.78 5.67
C THR A 22 -15.13 -1.90 5.12
N LEU A 23 -14.91 -0.74 5.73
CA LEU A 23 -13.81 0.16 5.36
C LEU A 23 -12.44 -0.58 5.41
N ARG A 24 -12.18 -1.30 6.51
CA ARG A 24 -10.93 -2.07 6.67
C ARG A 24 -10.77 -3.16 5.62
N LYS A 25 -11.86 -3.84 5.26
CA LYS A 25 -11.87 -4.87 4.21
C LYS A 25 -11.52 -4.27 2.86
N LEU A 26 -12.13 -3.14 2.50
CA LEU A 26 -11.84 -2.45 1.24
C LEU A 26 -10.38 -1.99 1.17
N ILE A 27 -9.86 -1.40 2.26
CA ILE A 27 -8.43 -1.04 2.35
C ILE A 27 -7.54 -2.26 2.09
N GLY A 28 -7.83 -3.39 2.74
CA GLY A 28 -7.07 -4.62 2.59
C GLY A 28 -7.12 -5.20 1.18
N VAL A 29 -8.31 -5.29 0.58
CA VAL A 29 -8.49 -5.80 -0.79
C VAL A 29 -7.81 -4.91 -1.82
N LEU A 30 -7.95 -3.59 -1.71
CA LEU A 30 -7.32 -2.64 -2.63
C LEU A 30 -5.79 -2.70 -2.55
N GLY A 31 -5.23 -2.85 -1.35
CA GLY A 31 -3.79 -3.05 -1.16
C GLY A 31 -3.29 -4.29 -1.89
N ILE A 32 -3.88 -5.46 -1.64
CA ILE A 32 -3.49 -6.73 -2.27
C ILE A 32 -3.73 -6.72 -3.79
N ALA A 33 -4.80 -6.09 -4.24
CA ALA A 33 -5.12 -6.06 -5.67
C ALA A 33 -4.14 -5.17 -6.46
N LEU A 34 -3.57 -4.13 -5.84
CA LEU A 34 -2.82 -3.09 -6.55
C LEU A 34 -1.65 -3.63 -7.39
N PRO A 35 -0.66 -4.38 -6.85
CA PRO A 35 0.48 -4.82 -7.64
C PRO A 35 0.08 -5.72 -8.81
N VAL A 36 -0.89 -6.61 -8.58
CA VAL A 36 -1.42 -7.53 -9.58
C VAL A 36 -2.14 -6.77 -10.71
N LEU A 37 -3.00 -5.82 -10.35
CA LEU A 37 -3.75 -5.03 -11.34
C LEU A 37 -2.82 -4.20 -12.21
N LEU A 38 -1.78 -3.60 -11.64
CA LEU A 38 -0.79 -2.81 -12.38
C LEU A 38 -0.03 -3.67 -13.40
N TYR A 39 0.53 -4.79 -12.94
CA TYR A 39 1.28 -5.72 -13.79
C TYR A 39 0.41 -6.29 -14.92
N VAL A 40 -0.76 -6.85 -14.57
CA VAL A 40 -1.65 -7.51 -15.55
C VAL A 40 -2.19 -6.51 -16.57
N PHE A 41 -2.56 -5.30 -16.14
CA PHE A 41 -3.10 -4.32 -17.07
C PHE A 41 -2.05 -3.82 -18.07
N LEU A 42 -0.82 -3.59 -17.61
CA LEU A 42 0.28 -3.17 -18.49
C LEU A 42 0.67 -4.29 -19.47
N TRP A 43 0.66 -5.54 -18.99
CA TRP A 43 0.87 -6.71 -19.84
C TRP A 43 -0.19 -6.82 -20.95
N ILE A 44 -1.47 -6.66 -20.62
CA ILE A 44 -2.57 -6.75 -21.61
C ILE A 44 -2.54 -5.56 -22.60
N THR A 45 -2.26 -4.35 -22.12
CA THR A 45 -2.42 -3.13 -22.94
C THR A 45 -1.18 -2.71 -23.70
N ALA A 46 0.00 -3.20 -23.31
CA ALA A 46 1.27 -2.81 -23.91
C ALA A 46 2.22 -4.00 -24.18
N GLU A 47 1.77 -5.24 -23.96
CA GLU A 47 2.58 -6.47 -24.10
C GLU A 47 3.87 -6.45 -23.27
N HIS A 48 3.92 -5.59 -22.24
CA HIS A 48 5.07 -5.44 -21.36
C HIS A 48 5.04 -6.54 -20.29
N THR A 49 5.95 -7.51 -20.40
CA THR A 49 5.99 -8.71 -19.54
C THR A 49 6.93 -8.59 -18.35
N VAL A 50 7.67 -7.49 -18.24
CA VAL A 50 8.63 -7.26 -17.17
C VAL A 50 8.01 -6.30 -16.15
N THR A 51 8.36 -6.43 -14.88
CA THR A 51 7.97 -5.43 -13.87
C THR A 51 8.78 -4.15 -14.07
N LEU A 52 8.24 -3.01 -13.64
CA LEU A 52 9.03 -1.79 -13.56
C LEU A 52 9.93 -1.81 -12.32
N GLU A 53 10.82 -0.83 -12.21
CA GLU A 53 11.69 -0.66 -11.05
C GLU A 53 10.92 -0.48 -9.75
N SER A 54 9.78 0.21 -9.75
CA SER A 54 8.93 0.39 -8.56
C SER A 54 7.44 0.42 -8.90
N ILE A 55 6.57 0.23 -7.91
CA ILE A 55 5.11 0.38 -8.03
C ILE A 55 4.77 1.81 -8.43
N SER A 56 5.46 2.81 -7.88
CA SER A 56 5.25 4.22 -8.22
C SER A 56 5.59 4.56 -9.68
N HIS A 57 6.47 3.80 -10.34
CA HIS A 57 6.79 4.02 -11.76
C HIS A 57 5.60 3.75 -12.69
N TYR A 58 4.60 2.98 -12.25
CA TYR A 58 3.37 2.79 -13.04
C TYR A 58 2.60 4.09 -13.27
N TYR A 59 2.88 5.15 -12.50
CA TYR A 59 2.42 6.51 -12.75
C TYR A 59 2.74 6.99 -14.18
N TYR A 60 3.83 6.55 -14.78
CA TYR A 60 4.21 7.01 -16.12
C TYR A 60 3.60 6.20 -17.26
N THR A 61 2.91 5.10 -16.95
CA THR A 61 2.48 4.09 -17.94
C THR A 61 0.99 4.14 -18.26
N ARG A 62 0.55 3.33 -19.23
CA ARG A 62 -0.88 3.10 -19.50
C ARG A 62 -1.69 2.65 -18.27
N ALA A 63 -1.05 2.03 -17.28
CA ALA A 63 -1.69 1.63 -16.03
C ALA A 63 -1.83 2.76 -14.99
N ASN A 64 -1.37 3.99 -15.30
CA ASN A 64 -1.49 5.17 -14.44
C ASN A 64 -2.89 5.32 -13.82
N PRO A 65 -4.00 5.24 -14.58
CA PRO A 65 -5.33 5.43 -14.00
C PRO A 65 -5.63 4.43 -12.87
N ILE A 66 -5.18 3.18 -12.98
CA ILE A 66 -5.34 2.17 -11.92
C ILE A 66 -4.56 2.59 -10.68
N PHE A 67 -3.29 2.98 -10.85
CA PHE A 67 -2.44 3.42 -9.76
C PHE A 67 -3.05 4.60 -9.01
N ILE A 68 -3.42 5.68 -9.74
CA ILE A 68 -4.00 6.88 -9.15
C ILE A 68 -5.33 6.55 -8.45
N ILE A 69 -6.26 5.86 -9.11
CA ILE A 69 -7.59 5.58 -8.55
C ILE A 69 -7.46 4.75 -7.27
N VAL A 70 -6.70 3.65 -7.31
CA VAL A 70 -6.60 2.74 -6.15
C VAL A 70 -5.90 3.42 -4.99
N VAL A 71 -4.79 4.14 -5.23
CA VAL A 71 -4.05 4.83 -4.16
C VAL A 71 -4.84 6.02 -3.62
N SER A 72 -5.57 6.78 -4.45
CA SER A 72 -6.46 7.84 -3.98
C SER A 72 -7.61 7.32 -3.11
N VAL A 73 -8.24 6.21 -3.51
CA VAL A 73 -9.31 5.58 -2.70
C VAL A 73 -8.75 5.07 -1.37
N LEU A 74 -7.60 4.38 -1.41
CA LEU A 74 -6.88 3.95 -0.20
C LEU A 74 -6.58 5.12 0.72
N ALA A 75 -6.06 6.22 0.17
CA ALA A 75 -5.72 7.41 0.93
C ALA A 75 -6.93 8.03 1.63
N ILE A 76 -8.04 8.21 0.91
CA ILE A 76 -9.28 8.75 1.48
C ILE A 76 -9.80 7.84 2.59
N PHE A 77 -9.80 6.51 2.36
CA PHE A 77 -10.23 5.54 3.36
C PHE A 77 -9.36 5.55 4.61
N LEU A 78 -8.04 5.73 4.46
CA LEU A 78 -7.12 5.89 5.58
C LEU A 78 -7.35 7.22 6.33
N MET A 79 -7.66 8.31 5.63
CA MET A 79 -7.92 9.63 6.25
C MET A 79 -9.22 9.66 7.06
N VAL A 80 -10.25 8.93 6.65
CA VAL A 80 -11.52 8.85 7.41
C VAL A 80 -11.52 7.74 8.47
N TYR A 81 -10.46 6.93 8.55
CA TYR A 81 -10.37 5.86 9.53
C TYR A 81 -10.07 6.42 10.94
N LYS A 82 -11.09 6.39 11.80
CA LYS A 82 -11.01 6.87 13.19
C LYS A 82 -10.26 5.92 14.14
N GLY A 83 -10.42 4.60 13.99
CA GLY A 83 -9.94 3.62 14.96
C GLY A 83 -10.59 3.74 16.35
N ARG A 84 -9.94 3.17 17.39
CA ARG A 84 -10.47 3.14 18.77
C ARG A 84 -9.96 4.28 19.63
N GLU A 85 -8.70 4.66 19.45
CA GLU A 85 -8.03 5.72 20.20
C GLU A 85 -7.58 6.84 19.25
N PRO A 86 -7.39 8.08 19.72
CA PRO A 86 -6.99 9.21 18.86
C PRO A 86 -5.72 8.96 18.03
N ILE A 87 -4.74 8.23 18.60
CA ILE A 87 -3.52 7.88 17.89
C ILE A 87 -3.78 6.99 16.65
N ASP A 88 -4.84 6.17 16.66
CA ASP A 88 -5.25 5.37 15.50
C ASP A 88 -5.62 6.28 14.33
N PHE A 89 -6.37 7.34 14.62
CA PHE A 89 -6.78 8.34 13.64
C PHE A 89 -5.57 9.11 13.12
N TYR A 90 -4.73 9.67 13.99
CA TYR A 90 -3.61 10.50 13.55
C TYR A 90 -2.63 9.74 12.67
N VAL A 91 -2.26 8.50 13.04
CA VAL A 91 -1.33 7.69 12.22
C VAL A 91 -1.97 7.32 10.88
N SER A 92 -3.25 6.94 10.88
CA SER A 92 -3.96 6.58 9.64
C SER A 92 -4.16 7.79 8.73
N PHE A 93 -4.48 8.95 9.31
CA PHE A 93 -4.61 10.21 8.59
C PHE A 93 -3.28 10.63 7.97
N THR A 94 -2.18 10.53 8.72
CA THR A 94 -0.83 10.75 8.19
C THR A 94 -0.55 9.80 7.02
N ALA A 95 -0.85 8.50 7.16
CA ALA A 95 -0.68 7.55 6.06
C ALA A 95 -1.44 7.98 4.81
N GLY A 96 -2.74 8.28 4.93
CA GLY A 96 -3.56 8.69 3.80
C GLY A 96 -3.13 10.03 3.18
N LEU A 97 -2.77 11.02 3.99
CA LEU A 97 -2.25 12.30 3.50
C LEU A 97 -0.98 12.10 2.67
N PHE A 98 -0.02 11.31 3.17
CA PHE A 98 1.23 11.05 2.45
C PHE A 98 1.04 10.14 1.22
N ALA A 99 0.01 9.30 1.19
CA ALA A 99 -0.41 8.58 -0.01
C ALA A 99 -0.97 9.51 -1.10
N ILE A 100 -1.66 10.60 -0.75
CA ILE A 100 -2.04 11.64 -1.74
C ILE A 100 -0.80 12.41 -2.19
N LEU A 101 0.07 12.79 -1.26
CA LEU A 101 1.26 13.58 -1.57
C LEU A 101 2.21 12.84 -2.53
N LEU A 102 2.44 11.53 -2.34
CA LEU A 102 3.28 10.77 -3.28
C LEU A 102 2.68 10.67 -4.70
N LEU A 103 1.36 10.81 -4.86
CA LEU A 103 0.71 10.88 -6.18
C LEU A 103 0.87 12.26 -6.82
N LEU A 104 0.78 13.33 -6.02
CA LEU A 104 0.93 14.71 -6.49
C LEU A 104 2.38 15.05 -6.87
N PHE A 105 3.34 14.35 -6.29
CA PHE A 105 4.76 14.45 -6.60
C PHE A 105 5.27 13.08 -7.04
N PRO A 106 5.13 12.73 -8.33
CA PRO A 106 5.54 11.42 -8.86
C PRO A 106 7.05 11.19 -8.76
N THR A 107 7.42 9.90 -8.82
CA THR A 107 8.82 9.42 -8.76
C THR A 107 9.67 9.91 -9.94
N ASP A 108 10.89 9.40 -10.07
CA ASP A 108 11.73 9.56 -11.25
C ASP A 108 11.08 8.97 -12.52
N ASN A 109 11.45 9.53 -13.66
CA ASN A 109 10.82 9.20 -14.93
C ASN A 109 11.38 7.90 -15.53
N ILE A 110 10.52 7.08 -16.12
CA ILE A 110 10.93 5.80 -16.74
C ILE A 110 11.59 5.95 -18.12
N ALA A 111 11.37 7.07 -18.80
CA ALA A 111 11.86 7.32 -20.16
C ALA A 111 13.01 8.34 -20.12
N ILE A 112 14.03 8.17 -20.96
CA ILE A 112 15.17 9.11 -20.98
C ILE A 112 14.75 10.43 -21.63
N THR A 113 13.92 10.34 -22.67
CA THR A 113 13.39 11.50 -23.41
C THR A 113 11.90 11.36 -23.70
N CYS A 114 11.26 12.46 -24.10
CA CYS A 114 9.89 12.41 -24.60
C CYS A 114 9.82 11.51 -25.86
N CYS A 115 8.78 10.68 -25.95
CA CYS A 115 8.58 9.73 -27.05
C CYS A 115 9.72 8.70 -27.23
N ASP A 116 10.33 8.27 -26.12
CA ASP A 116 11.32 7.20 -26.10
C ASP A 116 10.75 5.88 -26.65
N ALA A 117 11.40 5.33 -27.67
CA ALA A 117 10.96 4.12 -28.35
C ALA A 117 11.09 2.88 -27.44
N ASP A 118 12.08 2.88 -26.54
CA ASP A 118 12.34 1.78 -25.61
C ASP A 118 11.32 1.77 -24.45
N ALA A 119 10.64 2.90 -24.23
CA ALA A 119 9.58 3.07 -23.24
C ALA A 119 8.22 3.38 -23.91
N ALA A 120 7.88 2.72 -25.01
CA ALA A 120 6.64 2.93 -25.76
C ALA A 120 5.33 2.72 -24.96
N TYR A 121 5.42 2.07 -23.79
CA TYR A 121 4.31 1.88 -22.84
C TYR A 121 4.09 3.09 -21.91
N SER A 122 5.00 4.07 -21.94
CA SER A 122 4.87 5.36 -21.27
C SER A 122 3.80 6.22 -21.94
N VAL A 123 2.98 6.90 -21.15
CA VAL A 123 1.92 7.82 -21.61
C VAL A 123 2.15 9.26 -21.19
N THR A 124 3.16 9.50 -20.35
CA THR A 124 3.51 10.84 -19.86
C THR A 124 5.00 10.91 -19.59
N TYR A 125 5.56 12.12 -19.71
CA TYR A 125 6.96 12.39 -19.45
C TYR A 125 7.05 13.63 -18.56
N ILE A 126 7.75 13.51 -17.44
CA ILE A 126 8.01 14.64 -16.54
C ILE A 126 9.51 14.69 -16.31
N GLN A 127 10.17 15.76 -16.77
CA GLN A 127 11.60 15.95 -16.56
C GLN A 127 11.93 15.88 -15.06
N ASP A 128 12.97 15.12 -14.71
CA ASP A 128 13.33 14.91 -13.33
C ASP A 128 13.81 16.17 -12.63
N SER A 129 13.31 16.33 -11.41
CA SER A 129 13.72 17.36 -10.47
C SER A 129 14.11 16.66 -9.18
N ILE A 130 15.33 16.92 -8.72
CA ILE A 130 15.88 16.37 -7.48
C ILE A 130 14.90 16.59 -6.32
N TRP A 131 14.26 17.75 -6.27
CA TRP A 131 13.28 18.08 -5.23
C TRP A 131 12.03 17.21 -5.30
N ARG A 132 11.44 17.03 -6.49
CA ARG A 132 10.23 16.23 -6.68
C ARG A 132 10.48 14.76 -6.31
N VAL A 133 11.55 14.19 -6.86
CA VAL A 133 11.90 12.78 -6.67
C VAL A 133 12.20 12.49 -5.19
N ARG A 134 12.99 13.35 -4.52
CA ARG A 134 13.24 13.19 -3.08
C ARG A 134 11.97 13.33 -2.24
N PHE A 135 11.12 14.29 -2.58
CA PHE A 135 9.85 14.46 -1.88
C PHE A 135 8.96 13.22 -2.04
N HIS A 136 8.89 12.64 -3.24
CA HIS A 136 8.20 11.37 -3.48
C HIS A 136 8.70 10.27 -2.55
N TYR A 137 10.01 10.03 -2.50
CA TYR A 137 10.59 8.98 -1.65
C TYR A 137 10.31 9.21 -0.16
N ILE A 138 10.44 10.45 0.32
CA ILE A 138 10.12 10.79 1.72
C ILE A 138 8.63 10.55 2.00
N ALA A 139 7.75 10.95 1.07
CA ALA A 139 6.31 10.76 1.22
C ALA A 139 5.92 9.27 1.23
N ALA A 140 6.48 8.48 0.31
CA ALA A 140 6.29 7.04 0.25
C ALA A 140 6.81 6.35 1.53
N ALA A 141 7.97 6.76 2.05
CA ALA A 141 8.51 6.24 3.29
C ALA A 141 7.59 6.53 4.49
N ILE A 142 7.07 7.77 4.62
CA ILE A 142 6.15 8.12 5.70
C ILE A 142 4.83 7.36 5.57
N PHE A 143 4.29 7.20 4.35
CA PHE A 143 3.11 6.39 4.09
C PHE A 143 3.31 4.94 4.55
N LEU A 144 4.33 4.24 4.06
CA LEU A 144 4.56 2.84 4.37
C LEU A 144 4.98 2.60 5.83
N LEU A 145 5.78 3.50 6.43
CA LEU A 145 6.13 3.42 7.85
C LEU A 145 4.94 3.66 8.78
N SER A 146 3.99 4.51 8.38
CA SER A 146 2.74 4.69 9.13
C SER A 146 1.92 3.40 9.13
N LEU A 147 1.76 2.76 7.97
CA LEU A 147 1.09 1.46 7.85
C LEU A 147 1.80 0.36 8.64
N ASN A 148 3.14 0.35 8.58
CA ASN A 148 3.98 -0.54 9.36
C ASN A 148 3.74 -0.41 10.87
N TYR A 149 3.77 0.83 11.37
CA TYR A 149 3.51 1.16 12.77
C TYR A 149 2.11 0.73 13.21
N MET A 150 1.10 0.94 12.34
CA MET A 150 -0.26 0.49 12.60
C MET A 150 -0.31 -1.03 12.80
N SER A 151 0.34 -1.80 11.94
CA SER A 151 0.36 -3.27 12.05
C SER A 151 1.09 -3.74 13.31
N LEU A 152 2.32 -3.27 13.56
CA LEU A 152 3.14 -3.74 14.68
C LEU A 152 2.55 -3.36 16.04
N PHE A 153 2.07 -2.14 16.19
CA PHE A 153 1.76 -1.56 17.50
C PHE A 153 0.27 -1.28 17.69
N ILE A 154 -0.39 -0.66 16.70
CA ILE A 154 -1.80 -0.26 16.86
C ILE A 154 -2.73 -1.47 16.85
N PHE A 155 -2.58 -2.37 15.87
CA PHE A 155 -3.49 -3.51 15.73
C PHE A 155 -3.28 -4.59 16.81
N THR A 156 -2.09 -4.64 17.40
CA THR A 156 -1.74 -5.60 18.45
C THR A 156 -2.27 -5.21 19.83
N ARG A 157 -2.66 -3.95 20.05
CA ARG A 157 -3.27 -3.46 21.31
C ARG A 157 -4.51 -4.28 21.72
N SER A 158 -4.70 -4.37 23.03
CA SER A 158 -5.84 -5.06 23.66
C SER A 158 -6.00 -4.58 25.10
N ASN A 159 -7.24 -4.34 25.51
CA ASN A 159 -7.61 -3.93 26.87
C ASN A 159 -7.51 -5.09 27.88
N LYS A 160 -7.33 -6.33 27.39
CA LYS A 160 -7.15 -7.51 28.24
C LYS A 160 -5.66 -7.84 28.42
N PRO A 161 -5.24 -8.24 29.63
CA PRO A 161 -3.89 -8.69 29.87
C PRO A 161 -3.58 -9.95 29.04
N LYS A 162 -2.30 -10.24 28.80
CA LYS A 162 -1.88 -11.30 27.85
C LYS A 162 -2.46 -12.68 28.19
N TRP A 163 -2.59 -13.03 29.47
CA TRP A 163 -3.11 -14.32 29.92
C TRP A 163 -4.61 -14.50 29.63
N GLU A 164 -5.39 -13.42 29.65
CA GLU A 164 -6.85 -13.40 29.38
C GLU A 164 -7.21 -13.27 27.89
N ARG A 165 -6.21 -13.13 26.99
CA ARG A 165 -6.48 -13.02 25.56
C ARG A 165 -6.89 -14.37 24.97
N THR A 166 -7.97 -14.37 24.19
CA THR A 166 -8.46 -15.53 23.44
C THR A 166 -7.43 -16.03 22.42
N LYS A 167 -7.63 -17.26 21.92
CA LYS A 167 -6.74 -17.87 20.91
C LYS A 167 -6.75 -17.05 19.61
N GLU A 168 -7.91 -16.58 19.20
CA GLU A 168 -8.16 -15.77 18.01
C GLU A 168 -7.40 -14.43 18.10
N LYS A 169 -7.47 -13.74 19.25
CA LYS A 169 -6.72 -12.49 19.44
C LYS A 169 -5.20 -12.72 19.40
N ARG A 170 -4.71 -13.85 19.93
CA ARG A 170 -3.29 -14.20 19.84
C ARG A 170 -2.87 -14.46 18.40
N GLN A 171 -3.66 -15.22 17.63
CA GLN A 171 -3.42 -15.49 16.20
C GLN A 171 -3.40 -14.20 15.37
N ARG A 172 -4.41 -13.32 15.51
CA ARG A 172 -4.45 -12.02 14.83
C ARG A 172 -3.19 -11.20 15.14
N ASN A 173 -2.79 -11.14 16.41
CA ASN A 173 -1.58 -10.42 16.82
C ASN A 173 -0.29 -11.01 16.22
N THR A 174 -0.20 -12.33 16.08
CA THR A 174 0.93 -12.97 15.39
C THR A 174 0.98 -12.54 13.92
N ILE A 175 -0.16 -12.55 13.22
CA ILE A 175 -0.23 -12.13 11.81
C ILE A 175 0.18 -10.65 11.66
N TYR A 176 -0.35 -9.76 12.51
CA TYR A 176 0.01 -8.34 12.46
C TYR A 176 1.52 -8.11 12.67
N LYS A 177 2.13 -8.85 13.61
CA LYS A 177 3.57 -8.76 13.87
C LYS A 177 4.38 -9.30 12.70
N PHE A 178 4.00 -10.44 12.15
CA PHE A 178 4.67 -11.02 11.00
C PHE A 178 4.63 -10.09 9.78
N CYS A 179 3.43 -9.59 9.43
CA CYS A 179 3.25 -8.62 8.35
C CYS A 179 4.07 -7.34 8.62
N GLY A 180 4.04 -6.85 9.87
CA GLY A 180 4.82 -5.69 10.28
C GLY A 180 6.34 -5.87 10.15
N ILE A 181 6.87 -7.02 10.55
CA ILE A 181 8.30 -7.32 10.44
C ILE A 181 8.71 -7.44 8.96
N LEU A 182 7.89 -8.10 8.13
CA LEU A 182 8.15 -8.22 6.70
C LEU A 182 8.11 -6.86 5.99
N MET A 183 7.09 -6.03 6.27
CA MET A 183 7.02 -4.66 5.76
C MET A 183 8.29 -3.86 6.12
N LEU A 184 8.71 -3.91 7.39
CA LEU A 184 9.89 -3.17 7.84
C LEU A 184 11.16 -3.70 7.17
N SER A 185 11.30 -5.01 7.03
CA SER A 185 12.45 -5.64 6.37
C SER A 185 12.52 -5.24 4.90
N ALA A 186 11.39 -5.24 4.20
CA ALA A 186 11.30 -4.79 2.81
C ALA A 186 11.73 -3.32 2.66
N LEU A 187 11.24 -2.43 3.54
CA LEU A 187 11.66 -1.02 3.56
C LEU A 187 13.16 -0.85 3.84
N VAL A 188 13.75 -1.68 4.71
CA VAL A 188 15.19 -1.68 4.96
C VAL A 188 15.96 -2.11 3.71
N VAL A 189 15.51 -3.14 2.98
CA VAL A 189 16.16 -3.56 1.73
C VAL A 189 16.13 -2.43 0.69
N VAL A 190 15.00 -1.73 0.53
CA VAL A 190 14.91 -0.55 -0.35
C VAL A 190 15.89 0.53 0.08
N LEU A 191 15.93 0.85 1.38
CA LEU A 191 16.87 1.85 1.90
C LEU A 191 18.33 1.47 1.66
N LEU A 192 18.70 0.20 1.85
CA LEU A 192 20.06 -0.28 1.61
C LEU A 192 20.44 -0.21 0.12
N GLY A 193 19.49 -0.43 -0.79
CA GLY A 193 19.70 -0.21 -2.22
C GLY A 193 19.92 1.26 -2.57
N LEU A 194 19.09 2.15 -2.02
CA LEU A 194 19.24 3.60 -2.21
C LEU A 194 20.54 4.16 -1.63
N LEU A 195 21.11 3.51 -0.61
CA LEU A 195 22.42 3.84 -0.04
C LEU A 195 23.58 3.13 -0.73
N GLU A 196 23.34 2.44 -1.85
CA GLU A 196 24.32 1.70 -2.64
C GLU A 196 25.09 0.63 -1.82
N VAL A 197 24.48 0.14 -0.73
CA VAL A 197 25.04 -0.96 0.09
C VAL A 197 24.84 -2.31 -0.61
N ILE A 198 23.73 -2.45 -1.34
CA ILE A 198 23.47 -3.61 -2.20
C ILE A 198 24.05 -3.29 -3.59
N PRO A 199 24.91 -4.16 -4.16
CA PRO A 199 25.46 -3.95 -5.50
C PRO A 199 24.37 -3.73 -6.57
N ALA A 200 24.59 -2.76 -7.46
CA ALA A 200 23.59 -2.35 -8.45
C ALA A 200 23.21 -3.48 -9.43
N ASP A 201 24.15 -4.37 -9.76
CA ASP A 201 23.92 -5.56 -10.58
C ASP A 201 22.94 -6.56 -9.92
N ILE A 202 22.86 -6.55 -8.59
CA ILE A 202 21.86 -7.32 -7.84
C ILE A 202 20.58 -6.50 -7.68
N TYR A 203 20.69 -5.24 -7.28
CA TYR A 203 19.55 -4.42 -6.88
C TYR A 203 18.65 -4.04 -8.06
N THR A 204 19.23 -3.45 -9.11
CA THR A 204 18.51 -2.96 -10.29
C THR A 204 18.13 -4.11 -11.20
N THR A 205 19.05 -5.03 -11.55
CA THR A 205 18.75 -6.14 -12.46
C THR A 205 17.59 -7.04 -11.99
N ASN A 206 17.36 -7.15 -10.67
CA ASN A 206 16.28 -7.96 -10.10
C ASN A 206 15.04 -7.12 -9.72
N HIS A 207 14.99 -5.83 -10.07
CA HIS A 207 13.91 -4.90 -9.72
C HIS A 207 13.53 -4.98 -8.23
N LEU A 208 14.54 -4.96 -7.35
CA LEU A 208 14.31 -5.23 -5.92
C LEU A 208 13.37 -4.21 -5.27
N THR A 209 13.39 -2.94 -5.71
CA THR A 209 12.45 -1.93 -5.20
C THR A 209 11.01 -2.37 -5.41
N PHE A 210 10.63 -2.78 -6.62
CA PHE A 210 9.29 -3.25 -6.95
C PHE A 210 8.85 -4.44 -6.09
N TRP A 211 9.71 -5.45 -5.95
CA TRP A 211 9.37 -6.64 -5.17
C TRP A 211 9.25 -6.35 -3.67
N MET A 212 10.11 -5.49 -3.13
CA MET A 212 10.04 -5.09 -1.73
C MET A 212 8.81 -4.22 -1.45
N GLU A 213 8.47 -3.29 -2.34
CA GLU A 213 7.22 -2.52 -2.26
C GLU A 213 6.00 -3.44 -2.35
N THR A 214 6.02 -4.43 -3.25
CA THR A 214 4.96 -5.44 -3.39
C THR A 214 4.79 -6.20 -2.07
N VAL A 215 5.87 -6.75 -1.50
CA VAL A 215 5.83 -7.43 -0.20
C VAL A 215 5.27 -6.51 0.90
N ALA A 216 5.68 -5.24 0.91
CA ALA A 216 5.20 -4.28 1.90
C ALA A 216 3.69 -4.02 1.77
N ILE A 217 3.19 -3.77 0.55
CA ILE A 217 1.78 -3.50 0.27
C ILE A 217 0.92 -4.75 0.50
N GLU A 218 1.37 -5.94 0.12
CA GLU A 218 0.69 -7.21 0.37
C GLU A 218 0.54 -7.47 1.89
N CYS A 219 1.63 -7.30 2.65
CA CYS A 219 1.61 -7.44 4.10
C CYS A 219 0.69 -6.40 4.77
N PHE A 220 0.71 -5.15 4.29
CA PHE A 220 -0.24 -4.12 4.69
C PHE A 220 -1.67 -4.59 4.45
N GLY A 221 -1.99 -5.02 3.23
CA GLY A 221 -3.33 -5.44 2.85
C GLY A 221 -3.84 -6.62 3.68
N ILE A 222 -3.01 -7.64 3.88
CA ILE A 222 -3.31 -8.79 4.74
C ILE A 222 -3.58 -8.34 6.19
N SER A 223 -2.75 -7.45 6.75
CA SER A 223 -2.94 -6.94 8.11
C SER A 223 -4.29 -6.21 8.26
N TRP A 224 -4.73 -5.47 7.24
CA TRP A 224 -6.01 -4.77 7.24
C TRP A 224 -7.21 -5.72 7.06
N LEU A 225 -7.08 -6.76 6.24
CA LEU A 225 -8.12 -7.81 6.11
C LEU A 225 -8.34 -8.57 7.41
N VAL A 226 -7.26 -8.90 8.14
CA VAL A 226 -7.37 -9.55 9.46
C VAL A 226 -8.02 -8.58 10.45
N LYS A 227 -7.70 -7.28 10.38
CA LYS A 227 -8.31 -6.25 11.24
C LYS A 227 -9.78 -5.98 10.90
N GLY A 228 -10.18 -6.19 9.66
CA GLY A 228 -11.56 -6.13 9.17
C GLY A 228 -12.41 -7.35 9.51
N GLU A 229 -11.87 -8.32 10.28
CA GLU A 229 -12.57 -9.56 10.67
C GLU A 229 -13.04 -10.39 9.46
N THR A 230 -12.28 -10.32 8.36
CA THR A 230 -12.58 -11.12 7.16
C THR A 230 -12.18 -12.58 7.34
N ILE A 231 -11.20 -12.85 8.20
CA ILE A 231 -10.58 -14.17 8.41
C ILE A 231 -10.90 -14.75 9.80
N PHE A 232 -11.02 -13.89 10.83
CA PHE A 232 -11.39 -14.29 12.18
C PHE A 232 -12.44 -13.33 12.74
N THR A 233 -13.65 -13.82 12.99
CA THR A 233 -14.69 -13.12 13.75
C THR A 233 -14.54 -13.47 15.24
N ASP A 234 -14.87 -12.53 16.12
CA ASP A 234 -14.99 -12.82 17.57
C ASP A 234 -16.27 -13.63 17.87
#